data_AF-A0A964QKI4-F1
#
_entry.id   AF-A0A964QKI4-F1
#
_cell.length_a   1.000
_cell.length_b   1.000
_cell.length_c   1.000
_cell.angle_alpha   90.00
_cell.angle_beta   90.00
_cell.angle_gamma   90.00
#
_symmetry.space_group_name_H-M   'P 1'
#
loop_
_entity.id
_entity.type
_entity.pdbx_description
1 polymer ?
#
loop_
_entity_poly.entity_id
_entity_poly.type
_entity_poly.pdbx_seq_one_letter_code
_entity_poly.pdbx_strand_id
1 'polypeptide(L)'
;MSRFYEDSVIPAALRRNYDVYDRVGQLGLDLGTFETQVQSLKGRNICSAIFHESGLVYLSGIGLGDHQMSDDPERVKHGQQAGQACADHHIRTLHWAITCGGEGGDLNDLLYTVKTLGMVVSTDVDFNSGPAVVNGYSYRWQSVFGGGTGQFAQDGLDAGGYAGVHARSAIGGFTGRFSLEPEIIVALPPELNRAIIIKRGWVFPLIPAMYDQVVVARK
;
A
#
# COMPACT_ATOMS: atom_id res chain seq x y z
N MET A 1 -5.28 19.09 0.55
CA MET A 1 -4.95 17.98 -0.38
C MET A 1 -4.10 18.55 -1.50
N SER A 2 -3.36 17.72 -2.24
CA SER A 2 -2.54 18.22 -3.35
C SER A 2 -3.41 18.62 -4.55
N ARG A 3 -2.86 19.49 -5.41
CA ARG A 3 -3.49 19.86 -6.69
C ARG A 3 -3.82 18.64 -7.54
N PHE A 4 -2.97 17.61 -7.55
CA PHE A 4 -3.18 16.41 -8.36
C PHE A 4 -4.47 15.67 -7.96
N TYR A 5 -4.81 15.67 -6.67
CA TYR A 5 -6.05 15.08 -6.18
C TYR A 5 -7.30 15.93 -6.48
N GLU A 6 -7.20 17.25 -6.30
CA GLU A 6 -8.31 18.18 -6.51
C GLU A 6 -8.74 18.27 -7.98
N ASP A 7 -7.78 18.17 -8.90
CA ASP A 7 -8.00 18.18 -10.35
C ASP A 7 -8.41 16.78 -10.89
N SER A 8 -8.54 15.77 -10.02
CA SER A 8 -8.79 14.40 -10.45
C SER A 8 -10.22 14.15 -10.99
N VAL A 9 -10.36 13.07 -11.75
CA VAL A 9 -11.64 12.60 -12.32
C VAL A 9 -12.65 12.11 -11.26
N ILE A 10 -12.24 11.97 -9.99
CA ILE A 10 -13.11 11.46 -8.93
C ILE A 10 -14.20 12.50 -8.62
N PRO A 11 -15.49 12.13 -8.64
CA PRO A 11 -16.57 13.04 -8.25
C PRO A 11 -16.35 13.60 -6.85
N ALA A 12 -16.62 14.89 -6.65
CA ALA A 12 -16.39 15.56 -5.36
C ALA A 12 -17.03 14.85 -4.16
N ALA A 13 -18.22 14.25 -4.36
CA ALA A 13 -18.92 13.49 -3.32
C ALA A 13 -18.24 12.17 -2.91
N LEU A 14 -17.34 11.63 -3.73
CA LEU A 14 -16.54 10.42 -3.44
C LEU A 14 -15.11 10.74 -3.03
N ARG A 15 -14.71 12.02 -3.10
CA ARG A 15 -13.40 12.45 -2.65
C ARG A 15 -13.32 12.38 -1.15
N ARG A 16 -12.13 12.07 -0.66
CA ARG A 16 -11.85 12.13 0.76
C ARG A 16 -11.91 13.57 1.24
N ASN A 17 -12.24 13.76 2.52
CA ASN A 17 -12.34 15.06 3.17
C ASN A 17 -11.40 15.20 4.39
N TYR A 18 -10.43 14.29 4.53
CA TYR A 18 -9.45 14.26 5.61
C TYR A 18 -8.03 14.11 5.06
N ASP A 19 -7.03 14.51 5.85
CA ASP A 19 -5.64 14.26 5.52
C ASP A 19 -5.23 12.84 5.90
N VAL A 20 -4.72 12.07 4.93
CA VAL A 20 -4.23 10.71 5.14
C VAL A 20 -3.17 10.65 6.25
N TYR A 21 -2.35 11.69 6.39
CA TYR A 21 -1.29 11.72 7.40
C TYR A 21 -1.83 11.85 8.83
N ASP A 22 -2.98 12.50 9.03
CA ASP A 22 -3.64 12.54 10.35
C ASP A 22 -4.01 11.13 10.81
N ARG A 23 -4.52 10.31 9.88
CA ARG A 23 -4.87 8.91 10.16
C ARG A 23 -3.62 8.06 10.39
N VAL A 24 -2.58 8.21 9.56
CA VAL A 24 -1.28 7.55 9.77
C VAL A 24 -0.76 7.81 11.19
N GLY A 25 -0.80 9.07 11.64
CA GLY A 25 -0.38 9.45 13.00
C GLY A 25 -1.25 8.81 14.10
N GLN A 26 -2.57 8.90 13.99
CA GLN A 26 -3.50 8.29 14.96
C GLN A 26 -3.39 6.76 15.03
N LEU A 27 -3.02 6.13 13.92
CA LEU A 27 -2.83 4.69 13.79
C LEU A 27 -1.45 4.21 14.26
N GLY A 28 -0.57 5.13 14.69
CA GLY A 28 0.80 4.84 15.11
C GLY A 28 1.67 4.22 14.02
N LEU A 29 1.37 4.49 12.75
CA LEU A 29 2.10 3.93 11.62
C LEU A 29 3.41 4.70 11.41
N ASP A 30 4.54 4.04 11.63
CA ASP A 30 5.86 4.61 11.37
C ASP A 30 6.19 4.55 9.87
N LEU A 31 6.28 5.73 9.24
CA LEU A 31 6.72 5.87 7.85
C LEU A 31 8.24 5.79 7.71
N GLY A 32 9.01 5.83 8.80
CA GLY A 32 10.46 5.87 8.78
C GLY A 32 11.02 7.18 8.24
N THR A 33 12.29 7.17 7.84
CA THR A 33 12.99 8.34 7.33
C THR A 33 13.44 8.16 5.89
N PHE A 34 13.83 9.26 5.24
CA PHE A 34 14.34 9.21 3.88
C PHE A 34 15.56 8.28 3.78
N GLU A 35 16.49 8.36 4.74
CA GLU A 35 17.74 7.60 4.77
C GLU A 35 17.51 6.09 4.93
N THR A 36 16.43 5.71 5.62
CA THR A 36 16.12 4.30 5.87
C THR A 36 15.28 3.69 4.75
N GLN A 37 14.41 4.47 4.12
CA GLN A 37 13.43 3.96 3.16
C GLN A 37 13.79 4.22 1.69
N VAL A 38 14.49 5.30 1.38
CA VAL A 38 14.89 5.62 0.01
C VAL A 38 16.28 5.05 -0.24
N GLN A 39 16.33 4.03 -1.10
CA GLN A 39 17.56 3.28 -1.37
C GLN A 39 17.84 3.19 -2.87
N SER A 40 19.05 2.76 -3.21
CA SER A 40 19.41 2.42 -4.58
C SER A 40 18.99 0.99 -4.92
N LEU A 41 18.51 0.79 -6.15
CA LEU A 41 18.25 -0.52 -6.75
C LEU A 41 19.55 -1.28 -7.12
N LYS A 42 20.73 -0.70 -6.87
CA LYS A 42 22.02 -1.34 -7.15
C LYS A 42 22.11 -2.73 -6.53
N GLY A 43 22.32 -3.74 -7.37
CA GLY A 43 22.46 -5.13 -6.93
C GLY A 43 21.15 -5.82 -6.51
N ARG A 44 19.99 -5.25 -6.84
CA ARG A 44 18.66 -5.84 -6.59
C ARG A 44 18.01 -6.28 -7.89
N ASN A 45 17.30 -7.41 -7.85
CA ASN A 45 16.65 -8.01 -9.01
C ASN A 45 15.18 -7.57 -9.18
N ILE A 46 14.56 -7.12 -8.10
CA ILE A 46 13.15 -6.71 -8.05
C ILE A 46 13.02 -5.36 -7.36
N CYS A 47 11.99 -4.61 -7.76
CA CYS A 47 11.60 -3.35 -7.18
C CYS A 47 10.52 -3.54 -6.11
N SER A 48 10.20 -2.47 -5.39
CA SER A 48 9.08 -2.42 -4.44
C SER A 48 7.85 -1.70 -5.02
N ALA A 49 8.05 -0.77 -5.97
CA ALA A 49 6.96 -0.13 -6.69
C ALA A 49 7.30 0.13 -8.17
N ILE A 50 6.29 0.05 -9.02
CA ILE A 50 6.32 0.47 -10.43
C ILE A 50 5.21 1.48 -10.69
N PHE A 51 5.58 2.62 -11.26
CA PHE A 51 4.67 3.64 -11.78
C PHE A 51 4.36 3.38 -13.25
N HIS A 52 3.09 3.23 -13.58
CA HIS A 52 2.63 3.19 -14.96
C HIS A 52 2.12 4.56 -15.39
N GLU A 53 2.38 4.98 -16.64
CA GLU A 53 2.02 6.31 -17.15
C GLU A 53 0.52 6.61 -17.16
N SER A 54 -0.32 5.58 -17.00
CA SER A 54 -1.78 5.70 -16.89
C SER A 54 -2.26 6.12 -15.49
N GLY A 55 -1.38 6.26 -14.51
CA GLY A 55 -1.74 6.51 -13.11
C GLY A 55 -1.77 5.25 -12.23
N LEU A 56 -1.62 4.05 -12.78
CA LEU A 56 -1.53 2.83 -11.97
C LEU A 56 -0.17 2.72 -11.29
N VAL A 57 -0.17 2.28 -10.04
CA VAL A 57 1.04 1.93 -9.29
C VAL A 57 0.90 0.51 -8.77
N TYR A 58 1.92 -0.31 -9.07
CA TYR A 58 2.00 -1.70 -8.64
C TYR A 58 3.01 -1.77 -7.50
N LEU A 59 2.58 -2.23 -6.33
CA LEU A 59 3.47 -2.53 -5.21
C LEU A 59 3.70 -4.04 -5.15
N SER A 60 4.98 -4.43 -5.11
CA SER A 60 5.38 -5.83 -5.07
C SER A 60 4.96 -6.50 -3.77
N GLY A 61 4.76 -7.83 -3.84
CA GLY A 61 4.39 -8.63 -2.69
C GLY A 61 5.38 -8.56 -1.53
N ILE A 62 4.86 -8.64 -0.30
CA ILE A 62 5.67 -8.70 0.92
C ILE A 62 5.18 -9.79 1.88
N GLY A 63 5.96 -10.87 2.01
CA GLY A 63 5.68 -11.95 2.96
C GLY A 63 6.05 -11.58 4.39
N LEU A 64 5.06 -11.55 5.30
CA LEU A 64 5.27 -11.34 6.75
C LEU A 64 4.51 -12.36 7.60
N GLY A 65 4.83 -12.34 8.90
CA GLY A 65 4.48 -13.40 9.84
C GLY A 65 5.47 -14.56 9.75
N ASP A 66 5.29 -15.55 10.62
CA ASP A 66 6.27 -16.60 10.92
C ASP A 66 5.63 -17.99 10.99
N HIS A 67 4.37 -18.13 10.59
CA HIS A 67 3.62 -19.37 10.76
C HIS A 67 2.76 -19.69 9.54
N GLN A 68 2.63 -20.97 9.24
CA GLN A 68 1.62 -21.45 8.30
C GLN A 68 0.23 -21.32 8.92
N MET A 69 -0.75 -20.97 8.11
CA MET A 69 -2.13 -20.73 8.51
C MET A 69 -2.94 -22.02 8.54
N SER A 70 -3.90 -22.05 9.46
CA SER A 70 -4.93 -23.06 9.65
C SER A 70 -6.22 -22.34 10.07
N ASP A 71 -7.35 -23.06 10.09
CA ASP A 71 -8.64 -22.51 10.50
C ASP A 71 -8.80 -22.32 12.02
N ASP A 72 -7.73 -22.54 12.79
CA ASP A 72 -7.71 -22.22 14.22
C ASP A 72 -7.88 -20.70 14.43
N PRO A 73 -8.81 -20.24 15.29
CA PRO A 73 -9.07 -18.81 15.48
C PRO A 73 -7.84 -17.98 15.91
N GLU A 74 -6.97 -18.51 16.77
CA GLU A 74 -5.75 -17.80 17.18
C GLU A 74 -4.75 -17.75 16.02
N ARG A 75 -4.69 -18.81 15.19
CA ARG A 75 -3.88 -18.80 13.97
C ARG A 75 -4.40 -17.79 12.94
N VAL A 76 -5.72 -17.67 12.78
CA VAL A 76 -6.32 -16.66 11.90
C VAL A 76 -5.99 -15.25 12.38
N LYS A 77 -6.09 -15.01 13.70
CA LYS A 77 -5.72 -13.72 14.31
C LYS A 77 -4.25 -13.37 14.08
N HIS A 78 -3.35 -14.34 14.19
CA HIS A 78 -1.94 -14.17 13.82
C HIS A 78 -1.77 -13.77 12.35
N GLY A 79 -2.50 -14.43 11.44
CA GLY A 79 -2.53 -14.06 10.03
C GLY A 79 -3.03 -12.63 9.79
N GLN A 80 -4.04 -12.19 10.54
CA GLN A 80 -4.53 -10.81 10.47
C GLN A 80 -3.48 -9.80 10.94
N GLN A 81 -2.73 -10.10 12.00
CA GLN A 81 -1.61 -9.26 12.46
C GLN A 81 -0.51 -9.18 11.40
N ALA A 82 -0.17 -10.30 10.76
CA ALA A 82 0.74 -10.29 9.62
C ALA A 82 0.21 -9.41 8.48
N GLY A 83 -1.10 -9.51 8.17
CA GLY A 83 -1.74 -8.66 7.15
C GLY A 83 -1.69 -7.17 7.48
N GLN A 84 -1.89 -6.80 8.74
CA GLN A 84 -1.71 -5.42 9.20
C GLN A 84 -0.27 -4.94 8.96
N ALA A 85 0.73 -5.74 9.33
CA ALA A 85 2.13 -5.40 9.12
C ALA A 85 2.49 -5.26 7.62
N CYS A 86 1.90 -6.10 6.75
CA CYS A 86 2.07 -5.97 5.30
C CYS A 86 1.43 -4.68 4.77
N ALA A 87 0.26 -4.29 5.27
CA ALA A 87 -0.38 -3.03 4.90
C ALA A 87 0.48 -1.83 5.32
N ASP A 88 1.02 -1.85 6.55
CA ASP A 88 1.94 -0.81 7.03
C ASP A 88 3.18 -0.69 6.14
N HIS A 89 3.75 -1.83 5.71
CA HIS A 89 4.83 -1.86 4.74
C HIS A 89 4.44 -1.20 3.42
N HIS A 90 3.30 -1.57 2.82
CA HIS A 90 2.86 -0.99 1.55
C HIS A 90 2.56 0.51 1.64
N ILE A 91 1.95 0.97 2.75
CA ILE A 91 1.68 2.39 2.97
C ILE A 91 2.99 3.18 3.04
N ARG A 92 3.98 2.69 3.80
CA ARG A 92 5.32 3.28 3.89
C ARG A 92 6.06 3.26 2.56
N THR A 93 6.03 2.14 1.84
CA THR A 93 6.64 2.01 0.51
C THR A 93 5.99 2.99 -0.47
N LEU A 94 4.67 3.10 -0.49
CA LEU A 94 3.95 4.03 -1.36
C LEU A 94 4.29 5.49 -1.04
N HIS A 95 4.32 5.84 0.26
CA HIS A 95 4.70 7.18 0.70
C HIS A 95 6.06 7.59 0.12
N TRP A 96 7.09 6.80 0.34
CA TRP A 96 8.43 7.13 -0.15
C TRP A 96 8.56 6.99 -1.66
N ALA A 97 7.88 6.03 -2.27
CA ALA A 97 7.86 5.87 -3.71
C ALA A 97 7.28 7.11 -4.40
N ILE A 98 6.31 7.81 -3.80
CA ILE A 98 5.74 9.05 -4.33
C ILE A 98 6.61 10.27 -3.96
N THR A 99 6.98 10.42 -2.68
CA THR A 99 7.50 11.69 -2.16
C THR A 99 9.02 11.86 -2.34
N CYS A 100 9.78 10.79 -2.61
CA CYS A 100 11.24 10.87 -2.49
C CYS A 100 11.88 11.89 -3.44
N GLY A 101 11.32 12.11 -4.63
CA GLY A 101 11.85 13.00 -5.65
C GLY A 101 11.31 14.44 -5.59
N GLY A 102 10.39 14.76 -4.69
CA GLY A 102 9.82 16.11 -4.57
C GLY A 102 9.03 16.57 -5.80
N GLU A 103 8.26 15.66 -6.41
CA GLU A 103 7.36 15.97 -7.53
C GLU A 103 6.08 16.72 -7.11
N GLY A 104 5.87 16.90 -5.81
CA GLY A 104 4.74 17.65 -5.25
C GLY A 104 3.48 16.81 -4.99
N GLY A 105 3.58 15.48 -5.10
CA GLY A 105 2.53 14.56 -4.67
C GLY A 105 2.88 13.80 -3.38
N ASP A 106 1.87 13.18 -2.78
CA ASP A 106 1.96 12.46 -1.52
C ASP A 106 0.86 11.37 -1.38
N LEU A 107 0.66 10.80 -0.18
CA LEU A 107 -0.38 9.79 0.05
C LEU A 107 -1.82 10.32 -0.12
N ASN A 108 -2.06 11.63 0.03
CA ASN A 108 -3.35 12.24 -0.27
C ASN A 108 -3.70 12.18 -1.75
N ASP A 109 -2.74 11.90 -2.63
CA ASP A 109 -2.99 11.73 -4.06
C ASP A 109 -3.46 10.33 -4.45
N LEU A 110 -3.59 9.39 -3.51
CA LEU A 110 -4.23 8.12 -3.82
C LEU A 110 -5.66 8.36 -4.29
N LEU A 111 -6.01 8.03 -5.53
CA LEU A 111 -7.39 8.19 -6.01
C LEU A 111 -8.28 7.10 -5.41
N TYR A 112 -7.91 5.85 -5.67
CA TYR A 112 -8.58 4.66 -5.16
C TYR A 112 -7.67 3.44 -5.27
N THR A 113 -8.05 2.37 -4.59
CA THR A 113 -7.34 1.10 -4.59
C THR A 113 -8.00 0.16 -5.59
N VAL A 114 -7.22 -0.39 -6.52
CA VAL A 114 -7.76 -1.22 -7.61
C VAL A 114 -7.96 -2.65 -7.14
N LYS A 115 -6.88 -3.28 -6.69
CA LYS A 115 -6.86 -4.72 -6.39
C LYS A 115 -5.82 -5.03 -5.32
N THR A 116 -6.19 -5.92 -4.41
CA THR A 116 -5.25 -6.62 -3.52
C THR A 116 -5.28 -8.12 -3.83
N LEU A 117 -4.12 -8.75 -3.92
CA LEU A 117 -4.00 -10.21 -4.01
C LEU A 117 -3.32 -10.70 -2.74
N GLY A 118 -4.08 -11.34 -1.86
CA GLY A 118 -3.59 -11.91 -0.61
C GLY A 118 -3.30 -13.39 -0.77
N MET A 119 -2.02 -13.74 -0.78
CA MET A 119 -1.55 -15.13 -0.78
C MET A 119 -1.34 -15.52 0.69
N VAL A 120 -2.20 -16.38 1.22
CA VAL A 120 -2.11 -16.97 2.56
C VAL A 120 -1.36 -18.31 2.55
N VAL A 121 -0.26 -18.42 3.30
CA VAL A 121 0.47 -19.69 3.40
C VAL A 121 -0.35 -20.68 4.21
N SER A 122 -0.86 -21.72 3.56
CA SER A 122 -1.51 -22.85 4.23
C SER A 122 -1.11 -24.15 3.53
N THR A 123 -0.81 -25.19 4.31
CA THR A 123 -0.45 -26.52 3.78
C THR A 123 -1.64 -27.43 3.59
N ASP A 124 -2.80 -27.04 4.12
CA ASP A 124 -4.07 -27.74 3.97
C ASP A 124 -4.85 -27.17 2.78
N VAL A 125 -5.31 -28.07 1.90
CA VAL A 125 -6.14 -27.74 0.74
C VAL A 125 -7.59 -27.41 1.14
N ASP A 126 -8.02 -27.88 2.31
CA ASP A 126 -9.35 -27.60 2.87
C ASP A 126 -9.38 -26.30 3.68
N PHE A 127 -8.24 -25.61 3.81
CA PHE A 127 -8.15 -24.33 4.52
C PHE A 127 -9.10 -23.28 3.92
N ASN A 128 -10.00 -22.76 4.76
CA ASN A 128 -11.09 -21.88 4.30
C ASN A 128 -11.02 -20.45 4.89
N SER A 129 -10.15 -20.21 5.86
CA SER A 129 -10.01 -18.90 6.52
C SER A 129 -9.15 -17.89 5.75
N GLY A 130 -8.78 -18.17 4.48
CA GLY A 130 -7.99 -17.27 3.65
C GLY A 130 -8.54 -15.83 3.60
N PRO A 131 -9.84 -15.63 3.31
CA PRO A 131 -10.44 -14.30 3.38
C PRO A 131 -10.35 -13.64 4.76
N ALA A 132 -10.51 -14.41 5.84
CA ALA A 132 -10.45 -13.91 7.21
C ALA A 132 -9.04 -13.46 7.60
N VAL A 133 -8.00 -14.17 7.14
CA VAL A 133 -6.60 -13.78 7.31
C VAL A 133 -6.31 -12.45 6.60
N VAL A 134 -6.70 -12.34 5.32
CA VAL A 134 -6.44 -11.14 4.51
C VAL A 134 -7.24 -9.91 5.01
N ASN A 135 -8.30 -10.11 5.81
CA ASN A 135 -9.03 -8.99 6.41
C ASN A 135 -8.14 -8.10 7.30
N GLY A 136 -7.09 -8.62 7.93
CA GLY A 136 -6.15 -7.78 8.68
C GLY A 136 -5.48 -6.72 7.81
N TYR A 137 -5.09 -7.10 6.58
CA TYR A 137 -4.58 -6.17 5.58
C TYR A 137 -5.65 -5.17 5.14
N SER A 138 -6.83 -5.66 4.75
CA SER A 138 -7.90 -4.81 4.24
C SER A 138 -8.40 -3.80 5.28
N TYR A 139 -8.54 -4.22 6.54
CA TYR A 139 -8.89 -3.37 7.68
C TYR A 139 -7.87 -2.24 7.85
N ARG A 140 -6.58 -2.59 7.90
CA ARG A 140 -5.52 -1.60 8.10
C ARG A 140 -5.44 -0.60 6.95
N TRP A 141 -5.51 -1.09 5.71
CA TRP A 141 -5.48 -0.23 4.52
C TRP A 141 -6.68 0.72 4.45
N GLN A 142 -7.90 0.22 4.70
CA GLN A 142 -9.11 1.07 4.76
C GLN A 142 -9.08 2.03 5.95
N SER A 143 -8.42 1.69 7.05
CA SER A 143 -8.24 2.64 8.14
C SER A 143 -7.46 3.88 7.70
N VAL A 144 -6.52 3.76 6.76
CA VAL A 144 -5.74 4.89 6.23
C VAL A 144 -6.46 5.62 5.09
N PHE A 145 -6.92 4.89 4.07
CA PHE A 145 -7.46 5.49 2.84
C PHE A 145 -9.00 5.53 2.76
N GLY A 146 -9.66 5.07 3.81
CA GLY A 146 -11.11 5.13 3.96
C GLY A 146 -11.81 3.89 3.42
N GLY A 147 -12.86 3.48 4.12
CA GLY A 147 -13.69 2.34 3.76
C GLY A 147 -14.50 1.84 4.95
N GLY A 148 -15.60 1.13 4.68
CA GLY A 148 -16.59 0.77 5.69
C GLY A 148 -16.10 -0.18 6.79
N THR A 149 -14.93 -0.82 6.61
CA THR A 149 -14.32 -1.66 7.65
C THR A 149 -13.13 -1.00 8.33
N GLY A 150 -12.79 0.26 8.03
CA GLY A 150 -11.67 0.95 8.66
C GLY A 150 -11.96 1.39 10.10
N GLN A 151 -10.91 1.67 10.88
CA GLN A 151 -11.01 2.11 12.28
C GLN A 151 -11.88 3.37 12.49
N PHE A 152 -11.99 4.23 11.47
CA PHE A 152 -12.71 5.50 11.53
C PHE A 152 -14.13 5.42 10.95
N ALA A 153 -14.54 4.25 10.47
CA ALA A 153 -15.90 4.04 9.98
C ALA A 153 -16.88 3.97 11.16
N GLN A 154 -18.05 4.57 10.99
CA GLN A 154 -19.18 4.49 11.93
C GLN A 154 -20.35 3.85 11.19
N ASP A 155 -20.90 2.76 11.74
CA ASP A 155 -21.99 1.99 11.13
C ASP A 155 -21.73 1.60 9.66
N GLY A 156 -20.48 1.24 9.35
CA GLY A 156 -20.07 0.85 7.99
C GLY A 156 -19.83 2.01 7.03
N LEU A 157 -19.94 3.25 7.50
CA LEU A 157 -19.73 4.46 6.71
C LEU A 157 -18.46 5.18 7.16
N ASP A 158 -17.55 5.42 6.23
CA ASP A 158 -16.43 6.31 6.44
C ASP A 158 -16.74 7.65 5.75
N ALA A 159 -17.03 8.67 6.55
CA ALA A 159 -17.29 10.04 6.07
C ALA A 159 -16.14 10.60 5.23
N GLY A 160 -14.97 9.97 5.34
CA GLY A 160 -13.77 10.26 4.62
C GLY A 160 -13.63 9.60 3.26
N GLY A 161 -14.58 8.82 2.77
CA GLY A 161 -14.55 8.25 1.42
C GLY A 161 -14.09 6.79 1.36
N TYR A 162 -14.12 6.22 0.16
CA TYR A 162 -14.00 4.78 -0.08
C TYR A 162 -12.73 4.39 -0.84
N ALA A 163 -11.70 5.23 -0.82
CA ALA A 163 -10.51 5.03 -1.66
C ALA A 163 -9.66 3.83 -1.23
N GLY A 164 -9.78 3.37 0.02
CA GLY A 164 -9.18 2.14 0.50
C GLY A 164 -9.96 0.87 0.14
N VAL A 165 -11.21 0.98 -0.33
CA VAL A 165 -11.99 -0.16 -0.81
C VAL A 165 -11.36 -0.70 -2.10
N HIS A 166 -11.28 -2.03 -2.22
CA HIS A 166 -10.59 -2.69 -3.33
C HIS A 166 -11.24 -4.02 -3.70
N ALA A 167 -11.13 -4.38 -4.98
CA ALA A 167 -11.32 -5.77 -5.38
C ALA A 167 -10.25 -6.64 -4.71
N ARG A 168 -10.54 -7.92 -4.46
CA ARG A 168 -9.61 -8.78 -3.74
C ARG A 168 -9.61 -10.21 -4.24
N SER A 169 -8.45 -10.86 -4.18
CA SER A 169 -8.32 -12.32 -4.15
C SER A 169 -7.68 -12.69 -2.82
N ALA A 170 -8.17 -13.73 -2.15
CA ALA A 170 -7.62 -14.23 -0.90
C ALA A 170 -7.54 -15.75 -1.01
N ILE A 171 -6.33 -16.26 -1.27
CA ILE A 171 -6.11 -17.64 -1.71
C ILE A 171 -5.14 -18.31 -0.75
N GLY A 172 -5.52 -19.49 -0.26
CA GLY A 172 -4.67 -20.40 0.51
C GLY A 172 -4.00 -21.45 -0.38
N GLY A 173 -3.32 -22.42 0.24
CA GLY A 173 -2.86 -23.63 -0.46
C GLY A 173 -1.49 -23.52 -1.13
N PHE A 174 -0.62 -22.63 -0.65
CA PHE A 174 0.80 -22.63 -1.04
C PHE A 174 1.71 -22.69 0.18
N THR A 175 2.91 -23.24 -0.02
CA THR A 175 3.92 -23.44 1.00
C THR A 175 4.84 -22.22 1.14
N GLY A 176 5.13 -21.82 2.37
CA GLY A 176 6.04 -20.71 2.67
C GLY A 176 6.53 -20.74 4.12
N ARG A 177 7.45 -19.83 4.46
CA ARG A 177 7.97 -19.62 5.83
C ARG A 177 7.45 -18.33 6.47
N PHE A 178 6.34 -17.82 5.95
CA PHE A 178 5.63 -16.63 6.42
C PHE A 178 4.13 -16.94 6.51
N SER A 179 3.32 -15.99 6.96
CA SER A 179 1.87 -16.17 7.14
C SER A 179 1.06 -15.70 5.93
N LEU A 180 1.38 -14.50 5.43
CA LEU A 180 0.66 -13.81 4.37
C LEU A 180 1.64 -13.00 3.52
N GLU A 181 1.47 -13.07 2.21
CA GLU A 181 2.11 -12.20 1.23
C GLU A 181 1.03 -11.53 0.38
N PRO A 182 0.69 -10.27 0.66
CA PRO A 182 -0.19 -9.50 -0.19
C PRO A 182 0.63 -8.69 -1.20
N GLU A 183 0.07 -8.48 -2.38
CA GLU A 183 0.48 -7.44 -3.33
C GLU A 183 -0.73 -6.53 -3.66
N ILE A 184 -0.48 -5.31 -4.13
CA ILE A 184 -1.53 -4.31 -4.31
C ILE A 184 -1.30 -3.40 -5.51
N ILE A 185 -2.41 -3.03 -6.15
CA ILE A 185 -2.46 -2.07 -7.25
C ILE A 185 -3.31 -0.89 -6.80
N VAL A 186 -2.78 0.32 -6.94
CA VAL A 186 -3.46 1.58 -6.60
C VAL A 186 -3.49 2.50 -7.81
N ALA A 187 -4.41 3.46 -7.79
CA ALA A 187 -4.50 4.53 -8.78
C ALA A 187 -4.08 5.87 -8.17
N LEU A 188 -3.16 6.56 -8.84
CA LEU A 188 -2.79 7.96 -8.64
C LEU A 188 -3.24 8.78 -9.86
N PRO A 189 -3.28 10.12 -9.77
CA PRO A 189 -3.43 10.99 -10.92
C PRO A 189 -2.38 10.66 -11.99
N PRO A 190 -2.79 10.45 -13.26
CA PRO A 190 -1.85 10.19 -14.35
C PRO A 190 -0.75 11.25 -14.47
N GLU A 191 -1.08 12.52 -14.20
CA GLU A 191 -0.16 13.65 -14.22
C GLU A 191 0.95 13.49 -13.17
N LEU A 192 0.62 13.01 -11.97
CA LEU A 192 1.60 12.76 -10.92
C LEU A 192 2.54 11.61 -11.33
N ASN A 193 2.00 10.50 -11.85
CA ASN A 193 2.82 9.40 -12.33
C ASN A 193 3.76 9.83 -13.46
N ARG A 194 3.26 10.61 -14.43
CA ARG A 194 4.10 11.15 -15.51
C ARG A 194 5.19 12.08 -14.98
N ALA A 195 4.87 12.94 -14.00
CA ALA A 195 5.87 13.81 -13.37
C ALA A 195 6.99 13.01 -12.70
N ILE A 196 6.65 11.95 -11.96
CA ILE A 196 7.60 11.02 -11.35
C ILE A 196 8.46 10.34 -12.42
N ILE A 197 7.83 9.78 -13.45
CA ILE A 197 8.52 9.05 -14.53
C ILE A 197 9.51 9.96 -15.26
N ILE A 198 9.10 11.18 -15.62
CA ILE A 198 9.95 12.15 -16.31
C ILE A 198 11.14 12.57 -15.43
N LYS A 199 10.91 12.78 -14.13
CA LYS A 199 11.93 13.32 -13.23
C LYS A 199 12.96 12.27 -12.79
N ARG A 200 12.53 11.05 -12.48
CA ARG A 200 13.39 10.02 -11.86
C ARG A 200 13.11 8.58 -12.31
N GLY A 201 12.31 8.39 -13.34
CA GLY A 201 11.93 7.08 -13.86
C GLY A 201 10.75 6.44 -13.12
N TRP A 202 10.39 5.24 -13.54
CA TRP A 202 9.15 4.56 -13.13
C TRP A 202 9.32 3.55 -11.99
N VAL A 203 10.51 3.42 -11.41
CA VAL A 203 10.85 2.33 -10.48
C VAL A 203 11.25 2.87 -9.12
N PHE A 204 10.82 2.18 -8.07
CA PHE A 204 11.27 2.39 -6.69
C PHE A 204 11.64 1.04 -6.06
N PRO A 205 12.80 0.87 -5.39
CA PRO A 205 13.86 1.85 -5.16
C PRO A 205 14.49 2.42 -6.44
N LEU A 206 15.17 3.56 -6.32
CA LEU A 206 15.66 4.31 -7.48
C LEU A 206 16.86 3.63 -8.14
N ILE A 207 16.95 3.69 -9.47
CA ILE A 207 18.20 3.29 -10.15
C ILE A 207 19.37 4.15 -9.67
N PRO A 208 20.62 3.65 -9.68
CA PRO A 208 21.76 4.34 -9.06
C PRO A 208 21.91 5.82 -9.46
N ALA A 209 21.85 6.11 -10.77
CA ALA A 209 21.97 7.48 -11.26
C ALA A 209 20.87 8.42 -10.73
N MET A 210 19.63 7.93 -10.59
CA MET A 210 18.51 8.73 -10.08
C MET A 210 18.54 8.84 -8.56
N TYR A 211 18.99 7.80 -7.87
CA TYR A 211 19.21 7.85 -6.42
C TYR A 211 20.20 8.96 -6.06
N ASP A 212 21.36 9.01 -6.73
CA ASP A 212 22.39 10.01 -6.47
C ASP A 212 21.85 11.44 -6.70
N GLN A 213 21.08 11.66 -7.77
CA GLN A 213 20.44 12.96 -8.04
C GLN A 213 19.45 13.37 -6.95
N VAL A 214 18.58 12.46 -6.52
CA VAL A 214 17.57 12.72 -5.49
C VAL A 214 18.22 13.00 -4.13
N VAL A 215 19.29 12.29 -3.78
CA VAL A 215 20.05 12.54 -2.55
C VAL A 215 20.74 13.90 -2.59
N VAL A 216 21.35 14.27 -3.71
CA VAL A 216 22.01 15.59 -3.87
C VAL A 216 21.00 16.73 -3.78
N ALA A 217 19.84 16.60 -4.43
CA ALA A 217 18.81 17.64 -4.42
C ALA A 217 18.17 17.91 -3.04
N ARG A 218 18.38 17.02 -2.06
CA ARG A 218 17.92 17.20 -0.67
C ARG A 218 18.92 17.90 0.24
N LYS A 219 20.18 18.02 -0.17
CA LYS A 219 21.23 18.73 0.58
C LYS A 219 21.17 20.22 0.29
#